data_AF-A0A2J6J5T5-F1
#
_entry.id   AF-A0A2J6J5T5-F1
#
_cell.length_a   1.000
_cell.length_b   1.000
_cell.length_c   1.000
_cell.angle_alpha   90.00
_cell.angle_beta   90.00
_cell.angle_gamma   90.00
#
_symmetry.space_group_name_H-M   'P 1'
#
loop_
_entity.id
_entity.type
_entity.pdbx_description
1 polymer ?
#
loop_
_entity_poly.entity_id
_entity_poly.type
_entity_poly.pdbx_seq_one_letter_code
_entity_poly.pdbx_strand_id
1 'polypeptide(L)'
;MIRGSGLFVVTVAALRSGTGCSTLAANLAVYLKALREDLPIRFFSCDPATDAPCMFSLGEGAVPSIDEWLSGDSEGPDFCCGQFGVEYLARCRAHSSAVSPSSLRIRLAETNLTGLLLIDAGADPSDMRHAALWAADLVLVPCVQRKDFLRMRELRRSVQEGGGNDQRIWLLPSTFSASESATAAGCQLLRLIADECGQSVTDSVLPDDVNIYRKADGEGRSILTRLHNTATGDIFRSLAEFVLSRVAVGPEESCRKQRMIDDGLLPQRARRVVMACPLCGGFVAGPDAYYLESRPWRRRVLLHPDCLAVLLKGSGIAEFWSRDASLLIETGVEGEGRRVALRLSVPGTDGLFGEQRTVCPDETSLWPPLLRTVTGLELNEQRPGFLLVSACGTVAELLSPAARRRFAVTWRDDIRELHRL
;
A
#
# COMPACT_ATOMS: atom_id res chain seq x y z
N MET A 1 -12.01 -10.79 -4.35
CA MET A 1 -10.95 -10.41 -5.32
C MET A 1 -10.42 -9.06 -4.87
N ILE A 2 -9.19 -8.98 -4.34
CA ILE A 2 -8.59 -7.70 -3.90
C ILE A 2 -8.17 -6.94 -5.16
N ARG A 3 -9.14 -6.29 -5.83
CA ARG A 3 -8.89 -5.38 -6.95
C ARG A 3 -8.82 -3.96 -6.35
N GLY A 4 -7.65 -3.32 -6.42
CA GLY A 4 -7.50 -1.90 -6.07
C GLY A 4 -6.51 -1.55 -4.95
N SER A 5 -5.72 -2.49 -4.41
CA SER A 5 -4.65 -2.12 -3.48
C SER A 5 -3.48 -1.53 -4.28
N GLY A 6 -3.21 -0.23 -4.10
CA GLY A 6 -2.02 0.43 -4.63
C GLY A 6 -0.72 -0.27 -4.21
N LEU A 7 0.43 0.16 -4.75
CA LEU A 7 1.72 -0.46 -4.45
C LEU A 7 1.97 -0.55 -2.94
N PHE A 8 2.31 -1.77 -2.48
CA PHE A 8 2.76 -2.05 -1.11
C PHE A 8 4.28 -2.32 -1.12
N VAL A 9 5.04 -1.55 -0.35
CA VAL A 9 6.50 -1.63 -0.35
C VAL A 9 6.99 -2.41 0.86
N VAL A 10 7.74 -3.48 0.62
CA VAL A 10 8.41 -4.28 1.64
C VAL A 10 9.92 -4.08 1.50
N THR A 11 10.56 -3.57 2.54
CA THR A 11 12.00 -3.40 2.58
C THR A 11 12.61 -4.44 3.49
N VAL A 12 13.50 -5.27 2.97
CA VAL A 12 14.31 -6.19 3.79
C VAL A 12 15.61 -5.48 4.12
N ALA A 13 15.86 -5.24 5.41
CA ALA A 13 17.02 -4.46 5.86
C ALA A 13 17.79 -5.25 6.91
N ALA A 14 19.09 -5.42 6.71
CA ALA A 14 19.99 -6.02 7.67
C ALA A 14 20.55 -5.00 8.66
N LEU A 15 20.80 -5.41 9.89
CA LEU A 15 21.50 -4.59 10.90
C LEU A 15 23.02 -4.75 10.82
N ARG A 16 23.49 -5.78 10.11
CA ARG A 16 24.89 -6.13 9.90
C ARG A 16 25.04 -6.90 8.59
N SER A 17 26.21 -6.88 7.99
CA SER A 17 26.51 -7.69 6.82
C SER A 17 26.47 -9.19 7.16
N GLY A 18 26.21 -10.03 6.15
CA GLY A 18 26.23 -11.49 6.29
C GLY A 18 25.05 -12.11 7.07
N THR A 19 23.90 -11.42 7.16
CA THR A 19 22.66 -11.99 7.76
C THR A 19 21.78 -12.72 6.75
N GLY A 20 22.20 -12.82 5.49
CA GLY A 20 21.39 -13.43 4.41
C GLY A 20 20.22 -12.57 3.92
N CYS A 21 20.24 -11.25 4.15
CA CYS A 21 19.18 -10.32 3.73
C CYS A 21 18.85 -10.41 2.23
N SER A 22 19.86 -10.36 1.36
CA SER A 22 19.68 -10.46 -0.08
C SER A 22 19.08 -11.80 -0.50
N THR A 23 19.54 -12.91 0.09
CA THR A 23 19.01 -14.25 -0.18
C THR A 23 17.57 -14.39 0.30
N LEU A 24 17.27 -13.86 1.49
CA LEU A 24 15.91 -13.80 2.04
C LEU A 24 15.00 -13.01 1.11
N ALA A 25 15.38 -11.81 0.71
CA ALA A 25 14.59 -10.93 -0.12
C ALA A 25 14.30 -11.58 -1.49
N ALA A 26 15.33 -12.05 -2.18
CA ALA A 26 15.17 -12.66 -3.50
C ALA A 26 14.25 -13.90 -3.46
N ASN A 27 14.45 -14.81 -2.48
CA ASN A 27 13.60 -16.01 -2.37
C ASN A 27 12.18 -15.68 -1.91
N LEU A 28 12.01 -14.68 -1.04
CA LEU A 28 10.69 -14.21 -0.62
C LEU A 28 9.87 -13.72 -1.83
N ALA A 29 10.49 -12.99 -2.77
CA ALA A 29 9.81 -12.57 -4.00
C ALA A 29 9.29 -13.76 -4.82
N VAL A 30 10.08 -14.83 -4.95
CA VAL A 30 9.67 -16.06 -5.65
C VAL A 30 8.49 -16.74 -4.96
N TYR A 31 8.54 -16.89 -3.63
CA TYR A 31 7.43 -17.51 -2.89
C TYR A 31 6.14 -16.67 -2.94
N LEU A 32 6.27 -15.33 -2.85
CA LEU A 32 5.13 -14.43 -3.01
C LEU A 32 4.46 -14.60 -4.37
N LYS A 33 5.26 -14.67 -5.45
CA LYS A 33 4.74 -14.87 -6.79
C LYS A 33 4.12 -16.25 -6.99
N ALA A 34 4.70 -17.29 -6.40
CA ALA A 34 4.16 -18.65 -6.45
C ALA A 34 2.83 -18.80 -5.69
N LEU A 35 2.66 -18.13 -4.54
CA LEU A 35 1.42 -18.17 -3.77
C LEU A 35 0.32 -17.29 -4.36
N ARG A 36 0.68 -16.24 -5.11
CA ARG A 36 -0.24 -15.29 -5.73
C ARG A 36 0.23 -14.93 -7.13
N GLU A 37 -0.02 -15.83 -8.07
CA GLU A 37 0.40 -15.68 -9.47
C GLU A 37 -0.11 -14.38 -10.11
N ASP A 38 -1.36 -14.00 -9.81
CA ASP A 38 -1.98 -12.77 -10.34
C ASP A 38 -1.43 -11.46 -9.72
N LEU A 39 -0.65 -11.54 -8.64
CA LEU A 39 -0.10 -10.36 -7.98
C LEU A 39 1.21 -9.95 -8.68
N PRO A 40 1.33 -8.71 -9.19
CA PRO A 40 2.60 -8.21 -9.67
C PRO A 40 3.60 -8.12 -8.51
N ILE A 41 4.73 -8.83 -8.62
CA ILE A 41 5.84 -8.81 -7.66
C ILE A 41 7.04 -8.19 -8.34
N ARG A 42 7.53 -7.09 -7.77
CA ARG A 42 8.68 -6.34 -8.25
C ARG A 42 9.84 -6.42 -7.27
N PHE A 43 11.06 -6.42 -7.77
CA PHE A 43 12.27 -6.54 -6.96
C PHE A 43 13.39 -5.61 -7.44
N PHE A 44 14.11 -4.99 -6.50
CA PHE A 44 15.46 -4.47 -6.76
C PHE A 44 16.31 -4.49 -5.50
N SER A 45 17.63 -4.39 -5.68
CA SER A 45 18.59 -4.33 -4.57
C SER A 45 19.35 -3.00 -4.55
N CYS A 46 19.42 -2.43 -3.36
CA CYS A 46 20.22 -1.26 -3.00
C CYS A 46 21.60 -1.65 -2.45
N ASP A 47 21.87 -2.94 -2.25
CA ASP A 47 23.13 -3.43 -1.70
C ASP A 47 24.18 -3.54 -2.82
N PRO A 48 25.24 -2.70 -2.81
CA PRO A 48 26.29 -2.80 -3.81
C PRO A 48 27.13 -4.08 -3.65
N ALA A 49 27.10 -4.76 -2.50
CA ALA A 49 27.90 -5.95 -2.25
C ALA A 49 27.28 -7.22 -2.87
N THR A 50 26.00 -7.22 -3.22
CA THR A 50 25.30 -8.40 -3.74
C THR A 50 24.58 -8.11 -5.05
N ASP A 51 24.68 -9.03 -6.01
CA ASP A 51 23.89 -8.97 -7.24
C ASP A 51 22.64 -9.85 -7.13
N ALA A 52 21.88 -9.65 -6.05
CA ALA A 52 20.65 -10.43 -5.80
C ALA A 52 19.68 -10.49 -6.99
N PRO A 53 19.51 -9.42 -7.81
CA PRO A 53 18.63 -9.47 -8.98
C PRO A 53 19.06 -10.48 -10.05
N CYS A 54 20.33 -10.91 -10.11
CA CYS A 54 20.80 -11.88 -11.11
C CYS A 54 20.02 -13.21 -11.06
N MET A 55 19.45 -13.57 -9.91
CA MET A 55 18.62 -14.77 -9.73
C MET A 55 17.38 -14.76 -10.65
N PHE A 56 16.92 -13.58 -11.08
CA PHE A 56 15.76 -13.44 -11.96
C PHE A 56 16.13 -13.32 -13.44
N SER A 57 17.42 -13.29 -13.79
CA SER A 57 17.83 -13.05 -15.17
C SER A 57 17.45 -14.21 -16.10
N LEU A 58 16.90 -13.88 -17.27
CA LEU A 58 16.58 -14.81 -18.36
C LEU A 58 17.65 -14.84 -19.47
N GLY A 59 18.72 -14.04 -19.36
CA GLY A 59 19.80 -13.99 -20.37
C GLY A 59 20.66 -12.73 -20.30
N GLU A 60 21.52 -12.55 -21.30
CA GLU A 60 22.38 -11.37 -21.45
C GLU A 60 21.61 -10.23 -22.12
N GLY A 61 20.87 -9.46 -21.31
CA GLY A 61 20.23 -8.22 -21.74
C GLY A 61 20.60 -7.08 -20.80
N ALA A 62 20.72 -5.86 -21.33
CA ALA A 62 20.88 -4.68 -20.48
C ALA A 62 19.58 -4.48 -19.68
N VAL A 63 19.64 -4.71 -18.38
CA VAL A 63 18.52 -4.49 -17.47
C VAL A 63 18.58 -3.04 -16.96
N PRO A 64 17.48 -2.28 -16.99
CA PRO A 64 17.43 -0.92 -16.47
C PRO A 64 17.82 -0.88 -14.98
N SER A 65 18.59 0.13 -14.61
CA SER A 65 18.99 0.33 -13.22
C SER A 65 18.03 1.27 -12.49
N ILE A 66 17.95 1.11 -11.17
CA ILE A 66 17.18 2.03 -10.31
C ILE A 66 17.70 3.49 -10.41
N ASP A 67 18.99 3.66 -10.67
CA ASP A 67 19.65 4.98 -10.73
C ASP A 67 19.20 5.79 -11.95
N GLU A 68 19.06 5.13 -13.10
CA GLU A 68 18.54 5.74 -14.33
C GLU A 68 17.10 6.23 -14.13
N TRP A 69 16.28 5.43 -13.44
CA TRP A 69 14.91 5.83 -13.13
C TRP A 69 14.82 6.99 -12.13
N LEU A 70 15.60 6.94 -11.05
CA LEU A 70 15.58 8.00 -10.04
C LEU A 70 16.12 9.34 -10.56
N SER A 71 17.06 9.30 -11.51
CA SER A 71 17.64 10.48 -12.15
C SER A 71 16.62 11.24 -13.02
N GLY A 72 15.50 10.63 -13.40
CA GLY A 72 14.36 11.31 -14.01
C GLY A 72 14.35 11.42 -15.53
N ASP A 73 15.27 10.74 -16.20
CA ASP A 73 15.34 10.71 -17.67
C ASP A 73 14.32 9.72 -18.28
N SER A 74 13.61 8.95 -17.44
CA SER A 74 12.61 7.96 -17.85
C SER A 74 11.21 8.29 -17.31
N GLU A 75 10.17 8.03 -18.12
CA GLU A 75 8.75 8.19 -17.74
C GLU A 75 8.31 7.18 -16.64
N GLY A 76 9.11 6.16 -16.35
CA GLY A 76 8.85 5.19 -15.29
C GLY A 76 9.95 4.13 -15.16
N PRO A 77 9.89 3.27 -14.13
CA PRO A 77 10.82 2.14 -14.04
C PRO A 77 10.36 1.04 -14.99
N ASP A 78 11.13 0.80 -16.05
CA ASP A 78 10.92 -0.33 -16.94
C ASP A 78 11.42 -1.61 -16.28
N PHE A 79 10.60 -2.19 -15.41
CA PHE A 79 10.89 -3.47 -14.79
C PHE A 79 10.95 -4.57 -15.86
N CYS A 80 12.04 -5.34 -15.86
CA CYS A 80 12.18 -6.50 -16.73
C CYS A 80 11.44 -7.69 -16.14
N CYS A 81 10.64 -8.38 -16.95
CA CYS A 81 10.06 -9.67 -16.56
C CYS A 81 11.17 -10.71 -16.45
N GLY A 82 11.38 -11.24 -15.25
CA GLY A 82 12.41 -12.23 -14.96
C GLY A 82 11.85 -13.64 -14.74
N GLN A 83 12.74 -14.53 -14.32
CA GLN A 83 12.40 -15.88 -13.90
C GLN A 83 11.34 -15.86 -12.79
N PHE A 84 10.56 -16.95 -12.74
CA PHE A 84 9.47 -17.13 -11.78
C PHE A 84 8.33 -16.10 -11.90
N GLY A 85 8.32 -15.27 -12.95
CA GLY A 85 7.34 -14.20 -13.13
C GLY A 85 7.54 -13.01 -12.19
N VAL A 86 8.74 -12.87 -11.61
CA VAL A 86 9.14 -11.71 -10.82
C VAL A 86 9.68 -10.64 -11.75
N GLU A 87 9.14 -9.43 -11.64
CA GLU A 87 9.63 -8.25 -12.34
C GLU A 87 10.82 -7.66 -11.56
N TYR A 88 11.91 -7.27 -12.22
CA TYR A 88 13.09 -6.77 -11.52
C TYR A 88 13.82 -5.64 -12.24
N LEU A 89 14.57 -4.85 -11.46
CA LEU A 89 15.56 -3.89 -11.96
C LEU A 89 16.97 -4.40 -11.65
N ALA A 90 17.94 -3.93 -12.43
CA ALA A 90 19.34 -4.18 -12.16
C ALA A 90 19.75 -3.56 -10.81
N ARG A 91 20.81 -4.13 -10.24
CA ARG A 91 21.44 -3.62 -9.02
C ARG A 91 21.80 -2.13 -9.17
N CYS A 92 21.57 -1.37 -8.10
CA CYS A 92 22.06 0.01 -7.95
C CYS A 92 23.60 0.05 -8.10
N ARG A 93 24.12 1.02 -8.86
CA ARG A 93 25.57 1.19 -9.00
C ARG A 93 26.07 1.97 -7.79
N ALA A 94 27.20 1.56 -7.23
CA ALA A 94 27.78 2.12 -5.98
C ALA A 94 28.08 3.63 -5.99
N HIS A 95 27.89 4.32 -7.12
CA HIS A 95 28.16 5.75 -7.31
C HIS A 95 26.91 6.54 -7.71
N SER A 96 25.71 6.08 -7.33
CA SER A 96 24.49 6.86 -7.54
C SER A 96 24.66 8.26 -6.93
N SER A 97 24.25 9.30 -7.66
CA SER A 97 24.18 10.67 -7.14
C SER A 97 23.40 10.70 -5.82
N ALA A 98 23.69 11.67 -4.95
CA ALA A 98 23.01 11.80 -3.66
C ALA A 98 21.48 11.84 -3.88
N VAL A 99 20.79 10.75 -3.51
CA VAL A 99 19.34 10.62 -3.63
C VAL A 99 18.74 11.15 -2.34
N SER A 100 17.90 12.18 -2.42
CA SER A 100 17.13 12.60 -1.24
C SER A 100 16.31 11.38 -0.75
N PRO A 101 16.27 11.06 0.56
CA PRO A 101 15.53 9.91 1.07
C PRO A 101 14.04 9.87 0.68
N SER A 102 13.42 11.01 0.35
CA SER A 102 12.05 11.07 -0.16
C SER A 102 11.91 10.75 -1.65
N SER A 103 12.98 10.86 -2.45
CA SER A 103 12.92 10.79 -3.91
C SER A 103 12.33 9.47 -4.40
N LEU A 104 12.74 8.33 -3.82
CA LEU A 104 12.19 7.02 -4.18
C LEU A 104 10.68 6.97 -3.95
N ARG A 105 10.22 7.47 -2.79
CA ARG A 105 8.80 7.45 -2.44
C ARG A 105 7.97 8.39 -3.33
N ILE A 106 8.51 9.56 -3.67
CA ILE A 106 7.91 10.50 -4.62
C ILE A 106 7.81 9.87 -6.00
N ARG A 107 8.91 9.32 -6.52
CA ARG A 107 8.94 8.63 -7.82
C ARG A 107 7.98 7.47 -7.87
N LEU A 108 7.92 6.62 -6.83
CA LEU A 108 6.94 5.53 -6.76
C LEU A 108 5.50 6.04 -6.81
N ALA A 109 5.20 7.18 -6.18
CA ALA A 109 3.86 7.77 -6.19
C ALA A 109 3.48 8.40 -7.54
N GLU A 110 4.45 8.81 -8.35
CA GLU A 110 4.24 9.27 -9.73
C GLU A 110 3.92 8.10 -10.68
N THR A 111 4.29 6.87 -10.30
CA THR A 111 3.95 5.68 -11.09
C THR A 111 2.52 5.17 -10.81
N ASN A 112 1.93 4.51 -11.80
CA ASN A 112 0.69 3.75 -11.63
C ASN A 112 0.94 2.28 -11.23
N LEU A 113 2.08 2.00 -10.56
CA LEU A 113 2.40 0.63 -10.16
C LEU A 113 1.43 0.11 -9.10
N THR A 114 1.08 -1.16 -9.23
CA THR A 114 0.21 -1.89 -8.30
C THR A 114 0.86 -3.20 -7.89
N GLY A 115 0.39 -3.81 -6.80
CA GLY A 115 0.95 -5.05 -6.29
C GLY A 115 2.01 -4.82 -5.22
N LEU A 116 3.09 -5.60 -5.25
CA LEU A 116 4.12 -5.57 -4.22
C LEU A 116 5.49 -5.22 -4.82
N LEU A 117 6.21 -4.32 -4.14
CA LEU A 117 7.61 -4.02 -4.41
C LEU A 117 8.46 -4.48 -3.22
N LEU A 118 9.40 -5.38 -3.49
CA LEU A 118 10.37 -5.85 -2.52
C LEU A 118 11.73 -5.17 -2.76
N ILE A 119 12.29 -4.58 -1.71
CA ILE A 119 13.57 -3.86 -1.77
C ILE A 119 14.57 -4.57 -0.84
N ASP A 120 15.68 -5.05 -1.40
CA ASP A 120 16.82 -5.50 -0.63
C ASP A 120 17.71 -4.30 -0.27
N ALA A 121 17.63 -3.83 0.98
CA ALA A 121 18.34 -2.64 1.44
C ALA A 121 19.71 -2.93 2.08
N GLY A 122 20.17 -4.18 2.03
CA GLY A 122 21.49 -4.59 2.54
C GLY A 122 21.73 -4.27 4.01
N ALA A 123 22.98 -4.08 4.40
CA ALA A 123 23.38 -3.58 5.74
C ALA A 123 24.05 -2.22 5.72
N ASP A 124 24.62 -1.83 4.58
CA ASP A 124 25.49 -0.68 4.47
C ASP A 124 24.69 0.63 4.53
N PRO A 125 25.12 1.61 5.35
CA PRO A 125 24.46 2.90 5.44
C PRO A 125 24.68 3.68 4.14
N SER A 126 23.65 3.76 3.31
CA SER A 126 23.63 4.52 2.06
C SER A 126 22.36 5.36 1.95
N ASP A 127 22.40 6.44 1.15
CA ASP A 127 21.22 7.26 0.87
C ASP A 127 20.09 6.42 0.27
N MET A 128 20.43 5.45 -0.58
CA MET A 128 19.46 4.52 -1.16
C MET A 128 18.82 3.60 -0.10
N ARG A 129 19.59 3.14 0.89
CA ARG A 129 19.02 2.40 2.03
C ARG A 129 18.03 3.27 2.81
N HIS A 130 18.39 4.53 3.07
CA HIS A 130 17.47 5.47 3.72
C HIS A 130 16.20 5.67 2.89
N ALA A 131 16.34 5.86 1.58
CA ALA A 131 15.22 5.97 0.66
C ALA A 131 14.31 4.73 0.66
N ALA A 132 14.90 3.53 0.68
CA ALA A 132 14.19 2.26 0.79
C ALA A 132 13.41 2.13 2.11
N LEU A 133 14.01 2.54 3.23
CA LEU A 133 13.34 2.54 4.54
C LEU A 133 12.21 3.58 4.62
N TRP A 134 12.40 4.74 3.99
CA TRP A 134 11.42 5.81 3.91
C TRP A 134 10.22 5.44 3.03
N ALA A 135 10.44 4.66 1.96
CA ALA A 135 9.38 4.16 1.09
C ALA A 135 8.58 2.99 1.71
N ALA A 136 9.17 2.26 2.66
CA ALA A 136 8.62 1.02 3.19
C ALA A 136 7.25 1.18 3.88
N ASP A 137 6.33 0.28 3.55
CA ASP A 137 5.11 0.02 4.32
C ASP A 137 5.31 -1.12 5.34
N LEU A 138 6.26 -2.03 5.05
CA LEU A 138 6.74 -3.09 5.94
C LEU A 138 8.27 -3.16 5.87
N VAL A 139 8.94 -3.24 7.02
CA VAL A 139 10.39 -3.47 7.11
C VAL A 139 10.63 -4.82 7.78
N LEU A 140 11.22 -5.77 7.04
CA LEU A 140 11.65 -7.06 7.57
C LEU A 140 13.12 -6.99 7.96
N VAL A 141 13.43 -7.36 9.21
CA VAL A 141 14.78 -7.26 9.76
C VAL A 141 15.25 -8.63 10.24
N PRO A 142 16.08 -9.36 9.47
CA PRO A 142 16.70 -10.57 9.99
C PRO A 142 17.61 -10.23 11.17
N CYS A 143 17.37 -10.87 12.32
CA CYS A 143 18.12 -10.66 13.57
C CYS A 143 18.70 -11.98 14.08
N VAL A 144 19.97 -11.95 14.45
CA VAL A 144 20.72 -13.15 14.87
C VAL A 144 21.00 -13.13 16.36
N GLN A 145 21.29 -11.95 16.94
CA GLN A 145 21.83 -11.84 18.29
C GLN A 145 21.29 -10.64 19.04
N ARG A 146 21.37 -10.68 20.38
CA ARG A 146 21.01 -9.57 21.27
C ARG A 146 21.68 -8.24 20.91
N LYS A 147 22.92 -8.28 20.43
CA LYS A 147 23.67 -7.06 20.05
C LYS A 147 23.06 -6.34 18.84
N ASP A 148 22.26 -7.03 18.04
CA ASP A 148 21.58 -6.43 16.89
C ASP A 148 20.55 -5.37 17.36
N PHE A 149 19.97 -5.53 18.57
CA PHE A 149 19.07 -4.53 19.16
C PHE A 149 19.74 -3.18 19.45
N LEU A 150 21.07 -3.12 19.60
CA LEU A 150 21.76 -1.83 19.74
C LEU A 150 21.68 -1.01 18.45
N ARG A 151 21.73 -1.69 17.30
CA ARG A 151 21.62 -1.09 15.96
C ARG A 151 20.18 -0.83 15.53
N MET A 152 19.21 -1.49 16.18
CA MET A 152 17.78 -1.23 15.93
C MET A 152 17.39 0.23 16.16
N ARG A 153 18.06 0.93 17.08
CA ARG A 153 17.79 2.35 17.35
C ARG A 153 18.00 3.22 16.12
N GLU A 154 19.03 2.94 15.32
CA GLU A 154 19.34 3.70 14.10
C GLU A 154 18.32 3.40 13.01
N LEU A 155 17.95 2.12 12.83
CA LEU A 155 16.91 1.74 11.89
C LEU A 155 15.55 2.38 12.23
N ARG A 156 15.14 2.30 13.51
CA ARG A 156 13.90 2.92 14.01
C ARG A 156 13.91 4.42 13.77
N ARG A 157 15.02 5.09 14.08
CA ARG A 157 15.17 6.53 13.82
C ARG A 157 14.97 6.83 12.33
N SER A 158 15.63 6.10 11.44
CA SER A 158 15.48 6.31 10.00
C SER A 158 14.04 6.11 9.53
N VAL A 159 13.32 5.10 10.04
CA VAL A 159 11.90 4.87 9.69
C VAL A 159 11.02 6.00 10.22
N GLN A 160 11.27 6.49 11.44
CA GLN A 160 10.51 7.58 12.06
C GLN A 160 10.77 8.94 11.37
N GLU A 161 12.02 9.25 11.03
CA GLU A 161 12.40 10.43 10.25
C GLU A 161 11.71 10.42 8.88
N GLY A 162 11.52 9.23 8.30
CA GLY A 162 10.77 9.05 7.08
C GLY A 162 9.25 9.13 7.24
N GLY A 163 8.70 9.41 8.43
CA GLY A 163 7.27 9.48 8.72
C GLY A 163 6.59 8.11 8.92
N GLY A 164 7.36 7.06 9.17
CA GLY A 164 6.89 5.76 9.63
C GLY A 164 6.80 5.66 11.16
N ASN A 165 6.47 4.47 11.65
CA ASN A 165 6.46 4.12 13.06
C ASN A 165 7.02 2.70 13.28
N ASP A 166 7.12 2.30 14.54
CA ASP A 166 7.74 1.02 14.92
C ASP A 166 6.90 -0.21 14.52
N GLN A 167 5.58 -0.06 14.30
CA GLN A 167 4.68 -1.15 13.91
C GLN A 167 4.98 -1.70 12.51
N ARG A 168 5.73 -0.94 11.70
CA ARG A 168 6.19 -1.35 10.37
C ARG A 168 7.40 -2.25 10.44
N ILE A 169 8.14 -2.25 11.55
CA ILE A 169 9.38 -2.99 11.69
C ILE A 169 9.06 -4.35 12.30
N TRP A 170 9.44 -5.41 11.59
CA TRP A 170 9.21 -6.78 11.99
C TRP A 170 10.54 -7.52 12.04
N LEU A 171 10.90 -7.99 13.22
CA LEU A 171 12.10 -8.79 13.39
C LEU A 171 11.82 -10.21 12.91
N LEU A 172 12.74 -10.74 12.12
CA LEU A 172 12.77 -12.14 11.71
C LEU A 172 13.93 -12.81 12.45
N PRO A 173 13.67 -13.59 13.51
CA PRO A 173 14.70 -14.33 14.19
C PRO A 173 15.42 -15.26 13.20
N SER A 174 16.74 -15.29 13.29
CA SER A 174 17.58 -16.13 12.45
C SER A 174 18.62 -16.84 13.28
N THR A 175 18.92 -18.07 12.91
CA THR A 175 20.02 -18.84 13.53
C THR A 175 21.33 -18.67 12.77
N PHE A 176 21.43 -17.78 11.75
CA PHE A 176 22.65 -17.57 10.94
C PHE A 176 23.85 -17.20 11.80
N SER A 177 24.75 -18.14 12.07
CA SER A 177 25.98 -18.07 12.90
C SER A 177 25.91 -19.05 14.07
N ALA A 178 26.87 -19.98 14.11
CA ALA A 178 27.16 -20.95 15.18
C ALA A 178 27.58 -20.33 16.54
N SER A 179 26.96 -19.23 16.99
CA SER A 179 27.07 -18.76 18.38
C SER A 179 25.95 -19.38 19.20
N GLU A 180 26.16 -19.61 20.50
CA GLU A 180 25.19 -20.21 21.44
C GLU A 180 23.78 -19.58 21.44
N SER A 181 23.64 -18.36 20.90
CA SER A 181 22.37 -17.66 20.69
C SER A 181 21.53 -18.15 19.49
N ALA A 182 22.07 -19.01 18.63
CA ALA A 182 21.39 -19.61 17.47
C ALA A 182 20.68 -20.93 17.82
N THR A 183 20.13 -21.01 19.03
CA THR A 183 19.34 -22.13 19.53
C THR A 183 17.87 -21.73 19.62
N ALA A 184 16.95 -22.70 19.71
CA ALA A 184 15.54 -22.41 19.96
C ALA A 184 15.34 -21.50 21.19
N ALA A 185 16.16 -21.70 22.24
CA ALA A 185 16.19 -20.85 23.43
C ALA A 185 16.67 -19.42 23.12
N GLY A 186 17.66 -19.26 22.24
CA GLY A 186 18.10 -17.95 21.76
C GLY A 186 17.03 -17.21 20.96
N CYS A 187 16.30 -17.88 20.07
CA CYS A 187 15.17 -17.28 19.36
C CYS A 187 14.03 -16.86 20.31
N GLN A 188 13.74 -17.66 21.34
CA GLN A 188 12.78 -17.29 22.39
C GLN A 188 13.25 -16.07 23.17
N LEU A 189 14.54 -15.99 23.51
CA LEU A 189 15.10 -14.83 24.18
C LEU A 189 15.01 -13.57 23.29
N LEU A 190 15.28 -13.68 21.98
CA LEU A 190 15.11 -12.56 21.04
C LEU A 190 13.65 -12.09 21.00
N ARG A 191 12.68 -13.01 21.02
CA ARG A 191 11.25 -12.68 21.11
C ARG A 191 10.90 -11.96 22.41
N LEU A 192 11.41 -12.44 23.54
CA LEU A 192 11.19 -11.80 24.83
C LEU A 192 11.76 -10.37 24.86
N ILE A 193 12.99 -10.18 24.39
CA ILE A 193 13.63 -8.85 24.32
C ILE A 193 12.87 -7.93 23.37
N ALA A 194 12.39 -8.45 22.24
CA ALA A 194 11.58 -7.67 21.31
C ALA A 194 10.27 -7.22 21.95
N ASP A 195 9.57 -8.10 22.66
CA ASP A 195 8.35 -7.78 23.39
C ASP A 195 8.58 -6.71 24.47
N GLU A 196 9.64 -6.84 25.26
CA GLU A 196 10.06 -5.81 26.23
C GLU A 196 10.37 -4.46 25.58
N CYS A 197 10.84 -4.47 24.32
CA CYS A 197 11.12 -3.27 23.54
C CYS A 197 9.91 -2.75 22.74
N GLY A 198 8.75 -3.41 22.83
CA GLY A 198 7.54 -3.10 22.06
C GLY A 198 7.68 -3.37 20.55
N GLN A 199 8.59 -4.28 20.16
CA GLN A 199 8.92 -4.58 18.78
C GLN A 199 8.20 -5.84 18.30
N SER A 200 7.62 -5.76 17.10
CA SER A 200 6.96 -6.91 16.48
C SER A 200 7.96 -7.95 15.96
N VAL A 201 7.65 -9.23 16.13
CA VAL A 201 8.47 -10.36 15.70
C VAL A 201 7.63 -11.34 14.90
N THR A 202 8.20 -11.94 13.86
CA THR A 202 7.51 -12.99 13.08
C THR A 202 7.50 -14.33 13.81
N ASP A 203 6.49 -15.14 13.52
CA ASP A 203 6.41 -16.53 14.00
C ASP A 203 7.44 -17.45 13.34
N SER A 204 7.90 -17.10 12.13
CA SER A 204 8.97 -17.79 11.40
C SER A 204 10.34 -17.54 12.04
N VAL A 205 11.22 -18.55 11.95
CA VAL A 205 12.63 -18.46 12.32
C VAL A 205 13.46 -18.92 11.12
N LEU A 206 14.40 -18.09 10.66
CA LEU A 206 15.22 -18.40 9.49
C LEU A 206 16.39 -19.32 9.89
N PRO A 207 16.48 -20.56 9.35
CA PRO A 207 17.48 -21.52 9.76
C PRO A 207 18.86 -21.20 9.16
N ASP A 208 19.92 -21.63 9.85
CA ASP A 208 21.30 -21.58 9.35
C ASP A 208 21.54 -22.78 8.46
N ASP A 209 20.97 -22.73 7.27
CA ASP A 209 21.11 -23.80 6.29
C ASP A 209 22.12 -23.36 5.22
N VAL A 210 23.31 -23.97 5.23
CA VAL A 210 24.35 -23.78 4.22
C VAL A 210 23.81 -24.03 2.79
N ASN A 211 22.74 -24.82 2.64
CA ASN A 211 22.07 -25.03 1.35
C ASN A 211 21.32 -23.80 0.85
N ILE A 212 20.85 -22.90 1.72
CA ILE A 212 20.25 -21.61 1.33
C ILE A 212 21.26 -20.80 0.52
N TYR A 213 22.53 -20.82 0.91
CA TYR A 213 23.61 -20.15 0.18
C TYR A 213 24.13 -21.01 -0.97
N ARG A 214 24.66 -22.21 -0.71
CA ARG A 214 25.35 -23.03 -1.74
C ARG A 214 24.46 -23.50 -2.90
N LYS A 215 23.14 -23.55 -2.74
CA LYS A 215 22.22 -24.02 -3.80
C LYS A 215 21.39 -22.89 -4.42
N ALA A 216 21.44 -21.67 -3.88
CA ALA A 216 20.85 -20.49 -4.51
C ALA A 216 21.90 -19.61 -5.20
N ASP A 217 23.17 -19.69 -4.77
CA ASP A 217 24.25 -18.88 -5.31
C ASP A 217 24.73 -19.41 -6.68
N GLY A 218 24.71 -18.56 -7.70
CA GLY A 218 25.46 -18.73 -8.95
C GLY A 218 24.78 -19.43 -10.15
N GLU A 219 23.59 -20.02 -10.03
CA GLU A 219 22.93 -20.73 -11.16
C GLU A 219 21.52 -20.23 -11.54
N GLY A 220 21.05 -19.12 -10.95
CA GLY A 220 19.67 -18.65 -11.19
C GLY A 220 18.60 -19.61 -10.67
N ARG A 221 18.80 -20.22 -9.49
CA ARG A 221 17.90 -21.25 -8.94
C ARG A 221 17.41 -20.85 -7.55
N SER A 222 16.10 -20.88 -7.33
CA SER A 222 15.47 -20.47 -6.07
C SER A 222 15.29 -21.64 -5.08
N ILE A 223 15.14 -21.34 -3.79
CA ILE A 223 14.79 -22.32 -2.74
C ILE A 223 13.51 -23.07 -3.11
N LEU A 224 12.54 -22.40 -3.74
CA LEU A 224 11.31 -23.04 -4.20
C LEU A 224 11.59 -24.18 -5.19
N THR A 225 12.53 -24.00 -6.12
CA THR A 225 12.83 -25.05 -7.10
C THR A 225 13.58 -26.25 -6.52
N ARG A 226 14.41 -26.06 -5.48
CA ARG A 226 15.31 -27.11 -4.97
C ARG A 226 14.93 -27.68 -3.60
N LEU A 227 14.18 -26.94 -2.80
CA LEU A 227 13.98 -27.21 -1.36
C LEU A 227 12.52 -26.97 -0.92
N HIS A 228 11.53 -26.96 -1.82
CA HIS A 228 10.13 -26.70 -1.46
C HIS A 228 9.51 -27.72 -0.48
N ASN A 229 10.08 -28.92 -0.36
CA ASN A 229 9.63 -29.96 0.57
C ASN A 229 10.52 -30.08 1.82
N THR A 230 11.26 -29.03 2.17
CA THR A 230 12.08 -28.98 3.39
C THR A 230 11.49 -28.00 4.38
N ALA A 231 11.90 -28.10 5.65
CA ALA A 231 11.54 -27.14 6.69
C ALA A 231 11.87 -25.69 6.28
N THR A 232 12.98 -25.48 5.57
CA THR A 232 13.35 -24.18 5.01
C THR A 232 12.29 -23.68 4.01
N GLY A 233 11.78 -24.56 3.14
CA GLY A 233 10.71 -24.20 2.20
C GLY A 233 9.41 -23.80 2.90
N ASP A 234 9.02 -24.54 3.94
CA ASP A 234 7.83 -24.20 4.74
C ASP A 234 7.99 -22.85 5.46
N ILE A 235 9.18 -22.53 5.96
CA ILE A 235 9.48 -21.24 6.60
C ILE A 235 9.32 -20.08 5.60
N PHE A 236 9.82 -20.21 4.37
CA PHE A 236 9.64 -19.20 3.32
C PHE A 236 8.18 -19.09 2.88
N ARG A 237 7.43 -20.21 2.83
CA ARG A 237 5.98 -20.18 2.58
C ARG A 237 5.25 -19.39 3.67
N SER A 238 5.47 -19.72 4.95
CA SER A 238 4.84 -19.01 6.06
C SER A 238 5.23 -17.53 6.12
N LEU A 239 6.48 -17.18 5.79
CA LEU A 239 6.90 -15.78 5.71
C LEU A 239 6.20 -15.03 4.56
N ALA A 240 6.05 -15.67 3.39
CA ALA A 240 5.31 -15.10 2.27
C ALA A 240 3.81 -14.91 2.60
N GLU A 241 3.19 -15.89 3.27
CA GLU A 241 1.81 -15.78 3.78
C GLU A 241 1.67 -14.62 4.78
N PHE A 242 2.64 -14.47 5.69
CA PHE A 242 2.69 -13.33 6.61
C PHE A 242 2.73 -12.00 5.84
N VAL A 243 3.61 -11.86 4.85
CA VAL A 243 3.70 -10.64 4.04
C VAL A 243 2.40 -10.39 3.27
N LEU A 244 1.80 -11.42 2.67
CA LEU A 244 0.51 -11.30 1.98
C LEU A 244 -0.62 -10.90 2.94
N SER A 245 -0.60 -11.35 4.19
CA SER A 245 -1.56 -10.90 5.20
C SER A 245 -1.40 -9.41 5.51
N ARG A 246 -0.15 -8.90 5.54
CA ARG A 246 0.13 -7.47 5.72
C ARG A 246 -0.29 -6.64 4.50
N VAL A 247 -0.07 -7.16 3.29
CA VAL A 247 -0.56 -6.55 2.05
C VAL A 247 -2.09 -6.46 2.06
N ALA A 248 -2.78 -7.49 2.54
CA ALA A 248 -4.24 -7.51 2.62
C ALA A 248 -4.79 -6.48 3.63
N VAL A 249 -4.08 -6.25 4.74
CA VAL A 249 -4.39 -5.15 5.68
C VAL A 249 -4.09 -3.78 5.05
N GLY A 250 -3.05 -3.72 4.22
CA GLY A 250 -2.61 -2.50 3.56
C GLY A 250 -1.70 -1.63 4.45
N PRO A 251 -1.19 -0.51 3.88
CA PRO A 251 -0.33 0.40 4.62
C PRO A 251 -1.12 1.12 5.71
N GLU A 252 -0.45 1.46 6.81
CA GLU A 252 -1.07 2.30 7.84
C GLU A 252 -1.41 3.69 7.28
N GLU A 253 -2.70 4.02 7.24
CA GLU A 253 -3.24 5.20 6.57
C GLU A 253 -2.64 6.50 7.11
N SER A 254 -2.57 6.64 8.44
CA SER A 254 -2.07 7.85 9.12
C SER A 254 -0.64 8.19 8.69
N CYS A 255 0.27 7.22 8.79
CA CYS A 255 1.65 7.37 8.39
C CYS A 255 1.79 7.60 6.89
N ARG A 256 1.13 6.80 6.03
CA ARG A 256 1.25 6.99 4.56
C ARG A 256 0.73 8.37 4.13
N LYS A 257 -0.41 8.80 4.69
CA LYS A 257 -0.96 10.15 4.47
C LYS A 257 0.00 11.24 4.92
N GLN A 258 0.59 11.13 6.11
CA GLN A 258 1.51 12.13 6.62
C GLN A 258 2.76 12.23 5.75
N ARG A 259 3.35 11.09 5.34
CA ARG A 259 4.49 11.06 4.40
C ARG A 259 4.18 11.77 3.09
N MET A 260 3.04 11.47 2.48
CA MET A 260 2.64 12.12 1.23
C MET A 260 2.42 13.64 1.37
N ILE A 261 1.98 14.12 2.54
CA ILE A 261 1.89 15.56 2.82
C ILE A 261 3.28 16.17 2.95
N ASP A 262 4.18 15.50 3.66
CA ASP A 262 5.53 15.98 3.92
C ASP A 262 6.38 15.99 2.63
N ASP A 263 6.11 15.07 1.71
CA ASP A 263 6.68 15.04 0.37
C ASP A 263 6.06 16.04 -0.62
N GLY A 264 4.99 16.74 -0.21
CA GLY A 264 4.27 17.67 -1.09
C GLY A 264 3.36 17.01 -2.14
N LEU A 265 3.19 15.68 -2.10
CA LEU A 265 2.29 14.93 -2.99
C LEU A 265 0.80 15.19 -2.67
N LEU A 266 0.49 15.55 -1.42
CA LEU A 266 -0.85 15.88 -0.98
C LEU A 266 -0.91 17.26 -0.32
N PRO A 267 -1.97 18.05 -0.56
CA PRO A 267 -2.15 19.31 0.14
C PRO A 267 -2.49 19.08 1.62
N GLN A 268 -2.19 20.07 2.47
CA GLN A 268 -2.46 20.04 3.93
C GLN A 268 -3.92 19.71 4.30
N ARG A 269 -4.88 19.96 3.40
CA ARG A 269 -6.29 19.59 3.59
C ARG A 269 -6.50 18.09 3.75
N ALA A 270 -5.62 17.26 3.18
CA ALA A 270 -5.67 15.80 3.31
C ALA A 270 -5.72 15.34 4.77
N ARG A 271 -5.15 16.11 5.72
CA ARG A 271 -5.26 15.84 7.17
C ARG A 271 -6.71 15.72 7.69
N ARG A 272 -7.67 16.33 6.99
CA ARG A 272 -9.10 16.36 7.37
C ARG A 272 -9.95 15.42 6.52
N VAL A 273 -9.32 14.56 5.72
CA VAL A 273 -9.97 13.61 4.81
C VAL A 273 -9.50 12.21 5.18
N VAL A 274 -10.44 11.28 5.21
CA VAL A 274 -10.14 9.85 5.34
C VAL A 274 -9.74 9.35 3.96
N MET A 275 -8.53 8.78 3.88
CA MET A 275 -7.96 8.31 2.61
C MET A 275 -8.31 6.85 2.35
N ALA A 276 -8.78 6.12 3.36
CA ALA A 276 -9.36 4.79 3.15
C ALA A 276 -10.73 4.91 2.48
N CYS A 277 -10.92 4.18 1.38
CA CYS A 277 -12.23 4.10 0.73
C CYS A 277 -13.20 3.35 1.65
N PRO A 278 -14.39 3.92 1.96
CA PRO A 278 -15.38 3.29 2.84
C PRO A 278 -15.99 2.00 2.25
N LEU A 279 -15.79 1.73 0.96
CA LEU A 279 -16.38 0.58 0.26
C LEU A 279 -15.45 -0.64 0.26
N CYS A 280 -14.15 -0.43 0.07
CA CYS A 280 -13.16 -1.52 -0.01
C CYS A 280 -12.11 -1.50 1.10
N GLY A 281 -12.04 -0.43 1.91
CA GLY A 281 -11.01 -0.19 2.93
C GLY A 281 -9.66 0.24 2.37
N GLY A 282 -9.44 0.14 1.06
CA GLY A 282 -8.17 0.46 0.42
C GLY A 282 -7.82 1.95 0.45
N PHE A 283 -6.52 2.26 0.53
CA PHE A 283 -6.00 3.62 0.47
C PHE A 283 -6.21 4.24 -0.94
N VAL A 284 -6.78 5.44 -1.00
CA VAL A 284 -7.05 6.16 -2.25
C VAL A 284 -5.96 7.21 -2.49
N ALA A 285 -5.03 6.90 -3.38
CA ALA A 285 -3.92 7.80 -3.76
C ALA A 285 -3.63 7.82 -5.26
N GLY A 286 -4.52 7.26 -6.06
CA GLY A 286 -4.34 7.15 -7.51
C GLY A 286 -4.67 8.44 -8.27
N PRO A 287 -4.47 8.42 -9.60
CA PRO A 287 -4.81 9.53 -10.49
C PRO A 287 -6.33 9.76 -10.59
N ASP A 288 -7.13 8.76 -10.24
CA ASP A 288 -8.58 8.83 -10.30
C ASP A 288 -9.20 8.53 -8.94
N ALA A 289 -9.94 9.51 -8.42
CA ALA A 289 -10.72 9.38 -7.21
C ALA A 289 -11.99 10.24 -7.29
N TYR A 290 -12.92 9.97 -6.37
CA TYR A 290 -14.04 10.85 -6.08
C TYR A 290 -13.91 11.40 -4.67
N TYR A 291 -14.25 12.67 -4.48
CA TYR A 291 -14.35 13.29 -3.16
C TYR A 291 -15.80 13.29 -2.71
N LEU A 292 -16.07 12.77 -1.51
CA LEU A 292 -17.40 12.76 -0.89
C LEU A 292 -17.39 13.58 0.40
N GLU A 293 -18.34 14.51 0.54
CA GLU A 293 -18.61 15.22 1.81
C GLU A 293 -20.04 14.94 2.29
N SER A 294 -20.20 14.64 3.58
CA SER A 294 -21.50 14.44 4.23
C SER A 294 -21.93 15.66 5.04
N ARG A 295 -23.23 15.97 5.02
CA ARG A 295 -23.85 17.00 5.86
C ARG A 295 -25.14 16.47 6.51
N PRO A 296 -25.36 16.72 7.82
CA PRO A 296 -24.61 17.64 8.68
C PRO A 296 -23.33 17.06 9.32
N TRP A 297 -23.01 15.79 9.09
CA TRP A 297 -21.95 15.06 9.81
C TRP A 297 -20.51 15.53 9.54
N ARG A 298 -20.28 16.32 8.46
CA ARG A 298 -18.98 16.93 8.10
C ARG A 298 -17.85 15.91 7.91
N ARG A 299 -18.16 14.65 7.60
CA ARG A 299 -17.14 13.66 7.23
C ARG A 299 -16.76 13.84 5.76
N ARG A 300 -15.50 13.57 5.47
CA ARG A 300 -14.89 13.72 4.15
C ARG A 300 -14.10 12.48 3.85
N VAL A 301 -14.39 11.85 2.73
CA VAL A 301 -13.75 10.60 2.32
C VAL A 301 -13.40 10.67 0.84
N LEU A 302 -12.50 9.80 0.40
CA LEU A 302 -12.26 9.54 -1.01
C LEU A 302 -12.85 8.18 -1.39
N LEU A 303 -13.34 8.07 -2.62
CA LEU A 303 -13.82 6.80 -3.19
C LEU A 303 -12.99 6.41 -4.41
N HIS A 304 -12.71 5.12 -4.57
CA HIS A 304 -12.20 4.60 -5.83
C HIS A 304 -13.30 4.62 -6.90
N PRO A 305 -12.97 4.88 -8.17
CA PRO A 305 -13.94 4.85 -9.26
C PRO A 305 -14.68 3.53 -9.40
N ASP A 306 -13.94 2.41 -9.36
CA ASP A 306 -14.54 1.07 -9.48
C ASP A 306 -15.49 0.77 -8.34
N CYS A 307 -15.15 1.20 -7.12
CA CYS A 307 -15.98 0.98 -5.94
C CYS A 307 -17.30 1.76 -6.06
N LEU A 308 -17.24 3.02 -6.53
CA LEU A 308 -18.44 3.81 -6.78
C LEU A 308 -19.28 3.21 -7.92
N ALA A 309 -18.65 2.76 -9.02
CA ALA A 309 -19.35 2.10 -10.11
C ALA A 309 -20.09 0.84 -9.67
N VAL A 310 -19.46 0.01 -8.81
CA VAL A 310 -20.10 -1.17 -8.22
C VAL A 310 -21.25 -0.79 -7.29
N LEU A 311 -21.09 0.25 -6.46
CA LEU A 311 -22.16 0.76 -5.58
C LEU A 311 -23.39 1.20 -6.38
N LEU A 312 -23.18 1.88 -7.52
CA LEU A 312 -24.26 2.38 -8.36
C LEU A 312 -24.87 1.30 -9.27
N LYS A 313 -24.26 0.12 -9.38
CA LYS A 313 -24.77 -0.96 -10.22
C LYS A 313 -26.17 -1.38 -9.76
N GLY A 314 -27.13 -1.36 -10.68
CA GLY A 314 -28.52 -1.73 -10.41
C GLY A 314 -29.39 -0.63 -9.80
N SER A 315 -28.84 0.55 -9.53
CA SER A 315 -29.61 1.71 -9.04
C SER A 315 -30.41 2.44 -10.13
N GLY A 316 -30.18 2.10 -11.41
CA GLY A 316 -30.71 2.82 -12.56
C GLY A 316 -30.05 4.19 -12.81
N ILE A 317 -29.38 4.80 -11.83
CA ILE A 317 -28.70 6.10 -12.02
C ILE A 317 -27.38 5.97 -12.78
N ALA A 318 -26.76 4.78 -12.75
CA ALA A 318 -25.46 4.53 -13.36
C ALA A 318 -25.45 4.75 -14.89
N GLU A 319 -26.60 4.66 -15.55
CA GLU A 319 -26.75 4.89 -17.00
C GLU A 319 -26.72 6.37 -17.37
N PHE A 320 -27.04 7.25 -16.41
CA PHE A 320 -27.14 8.70 -16.59
C PHE A 320 -25.97 9.45 -15.96
N TRP A 321 -25.22 8.79 -15.08
CA TRP A 321 -24.08 9.39 -14.39
C TRP A 321 -22.79 9.21 -15.18
N SER A 322 -22.06 10.31 -15.39
CA SER A 322 -20.74 10.33 -16.02
C SER A 322 -19.64 10.58 -14.99
N ARG A 323 -18.40 10.23 -15.32
CA ARG A 323 -17.26 10.46 -14.41
C ARG A 323 -17.03 11.93 -14.11
N ASP A 324 -17.47 12.82 -14.98
CA ASP A 324 -17.30 14.27 -14.87
C ASP A 324 -18.47 14.97 -14.13
N ALA A 325 -19.51 14.22 -13.78
CA ALA A 325 -20.68 14.73 -13.08
C ALA A 325 -20.59 14.51 -11.57
N SER A 326 -21.10 15.47 -10.80
CA SER A 326 -21.38 15.24 -9.37
C SER A 326 -22.57 14.30 -9.19
N LEU A 327 -22.64 13.66 -8.03
CA LEU A 327 -23.79 12.87 -7.60
C LEU A 327 -24.24 13.35 -6.23
N LEU A 328 -25.50 13.75 -6.13
CA LEU A 328 -26.14 14.10 -4.87
C LEU A 328 -26.93 12.91 -4.35
N ILE A 329 -26.76 12.61 -3.07
CA ILE A 329 -27.40 11.51 -2.38
C ILE A 329 -28.14 12.08 -1.18
N GLU A 330 -29.47 12.03 -1.23
CA GLU A 330 -30.33 12.33 -0.09
C GLU A 330 -30.52 11.08 0.75
N THR A 331 -30.33 11.24 2.06
CA THR A 331 -30.44 10.18 3.07
C THR A 331 -31.66 10.42 3.95
N GLY A 332 -32.18 9.36 4.59
CA GLY A 332 -33.35 9.48 5.48
C GLY A 332 -34.66 9.79 4.74
N VAL A 333 -34.77 9.37 3.47
CA VAL A 333 -36.01 9.47 2.69
C VAL A 333 -36.94 8.34 3.12
N GLU A 334 -38.21 8.65 3.34
CA GLU A 334 -39.23 7.62 3.61
C GLU A 334 -39.40 6.72 2.39
N GLY A 335 -39.03 5.45 2.53
CA GLY A 335 -39.27 4.42 1.53
C GLY A 335 -40.54 3.63 1.79
N GLU A 336 -40.88 2.75 0.86
CA GLU A 336 -42.03 1.85 1.00
C GLU A 336 -41.86 0.90 2.20
N GLY A 337 -42.92 0.74 2.98
CA GLY A 337 -42.96 -0.25 4.07
C GLY A 337 -42.01 0.04 5.25
N ARG A 338 -41.77 1.32 5.59
CA ARG A 338 -40.84 1.78 6.64
C ARG A 338 -39.36 1.50 6.37
N ARG A 339 -38.99 1.12 5.14
CA ARG A 339 -37.59 1.00 4.77
C ARG A 339 -37.02 2.39 4.49
N VAL A 340 -35.78 2.62 4.89
CA VAL A 340 -35.07 3.85 4.53
C VAL A 340 -34.72 3.78 3.04
N ALA A 341 -35.11 4.81 2.30
CA ALA A 341 -34.73 5.00 0.92
C ALA A 341 -33.63 6.06 0.81
N LEU A 342 -32.89 6.00 -0.29
CA LEU A 342 -31.93 7.00 -0.73
C LEU A 342 -32.45 7.60 -2.03
N ARG A 343 -32.40 8.92 -2.17
CA ARG A 343 -32.65 9.58 -3.46
C ARG A 343 -31.32 9.97 -4.08
N LEU A 344 -31.06 9.46 -5.26
CA LEU A 344 -29.88 9.72 -6.06
C LEU A 344 -30.24 10.72 -7.15
N SER A 345 -29.51 11.82 -7.24
CA SER A 345 -29.79 12.88 -8.20
C SER A 345 -28.51 13.26 -8.95
N VAL A 346 -28.59 13.32 -10.27
CA VAL A 346 -27.51 13.79 -11.14
C VAL A 346 -27.90 15.17 -11.69
N PRO A 347 -27.12 16.23 -11.42
CA PRO A 347 -27.39 17.54 -11.98
C PRO A 347 -27.19 17.53 -13.50
N GLY A 348 -28.13 18.15 -14.20
CA GLY A 348 -28.11 18.37 -15.64
C GLY A 348 -27.26 19.57 -16.04
N THR A 349 -27.06 19.76 -17.34
CA THR A 349 -26.20 20.83 -17.89
C THR A 349 -26.78 22.24 -17.75
N ASP A 350 -28.09 22.34 -17.55
CA ASP A 350 -28.84 23.57 -17.34
C ASP A 350 -28.90 24.00 -15.86
N GLY A 351 -28.25 23.23 -14.97
CA GLY A 351 -28.35 23.44 -13.53
C GLY A 351 -29.71 23.07 -12.96
N LEU A 352 -30.48 22.23 -13.69
CA LEU A 352 -31.61 21.49 -13.14
C LEU A 352 -31.22 20.02 -12.94
N PHE A 353 -31.80 19.31 -11.96
CA PHE A 353 -31.60 17.86 -11.83
C PHE A 353 -32.18 17.12 -13.05
N GLY A 354 -31.28 16.61 -13.89
CA GLY A 354 -31.69 15.92 -15.12
C GLY A 354 -32.35 14.58 -14.82
N GLU A 355 -31.82 13.83 -13.84
CA GLU A 355 -32.34 12.51 -13.48
C GLU A 355 -32.31 12.28 -11.98
N GLN A 356 -33.38 11.64 -11.48
CA GLN A 356 -33.52 11.22 -10.10
C GLN A 356 -33.96 9.76 -10.01
N ARG A 357 -33.38 9.01 -9.08
CA ARG A 357 -33.75 7.62 -8.79
C ARG A 357 -33.82 7.41 -7.29
N THR A 358 -34.88 6.74 -6.85
CA THR A 358 -34.99 6.28 -5.46
C THR A 358 -34.50 4.85 -5.37
N VAL A 359 -33.57 4.60 -4.45
CA VAL A 359 -33.02 3.28 -4.18
C VAL A 359 -33.41 2.89 -2.76
N CYS A 360 -33.85 1.64 -2.59
CA CYS A 360 -34.10 1.03 -1.28
C CYS A 360 -32.97 0.02 -1.02
N PRO A 361 -31.88 0.41 -0.33
CA PRO A 361 -30.75 -0.48 -0.18
C PRO A 361 -31.11 -1.70 0.67
N ASP A 362 -30.62 -2.87 0.28
CA ASP A 362 -30.64 -4.06 1.11
C ASP A 362 -29.42 -4.11 2.05
N GLU A 363 -29.48 -4.94 3.09
CA GLU A 363 -28.40 -5.10 4.08
C GLU A 363 -27.12 -5.73 3.49
N THR A 364 -27.23 -6.42 2.35
CA THR A 364 -26.11 -7.07 1.67
C THR A 364 -25.41 -6.15 0.65
N SER A 365 -25.99 -4.99 0.36
CA SER A 365 -25.47 -4.01 -0.57
C SER A 365 -24.28 -3.25 0.03
N LEU A 366 -23.62 -2.44 -0.80
CA LEU A 366 -22.50 -1.60 -0.36
C LEU A 366 -22.94 -0.25 0.25
N TRP A 367 -24.25 0.03 0.31
CA TRP A 367 -24.77 1.27 0.89
C TRP A 367 -24.65 1.35 2.42
N PRO A 368 -25.01 0.32 3.21
CA PRO A 368 -24.82 0.33 4.66
C PRO A 368 -23.38 0.68 5.11
N PRO A 369 -22.31 0.03 4.61
CA PRO A 369 -20.95 0.35 5.06
C PRO A 369 -20.52 1.77 4.64
N LEU A 370 -20.96 2.26 3.47
CA LEU A 370 -20.74 3.66 3.08
C LEU A 370 -21.40 4.62 4.07
N LEU A 371 -22.70 4.46 4.29
CA LEU A 371 -23.51 5.33 5.16
C LEU A 371 -22.97 5.34 6.58
N ARG A 372 -22.67 4.17 7.15
CA ARG A 372 -22.07 4.05 8.49
C ARG A 372 -20.75 4.80 8.56
N THR A 373 -19.91 4.71 7.54
CA THR A 373 -18.61 5.39 7.53
C THR A 373 -18.74 6.91 7.43
N VAL A 374 -19.66 7.43 6.59
CA VAL A 374 -19.77 8.88 6.29
C VAL A 374 -20.74 9.63 7.21
N THR A 375 -21.69 8.92 7.83
CA THR A 375 -22.68 9.50 8.76
C THR A 375 -22.46 9.06 10.21
N GLY A 376 -21.87 7.88 10.43
CA GLY A 376 -21.80 7.26 11.76
C GLY A 376 -23.11 6.60 12.20
N LEU A 377 -24.08 6.43 11.30
CA LEU A 377 -25.40 5.87 11.58
C LEU A 377 -25.64 4.62 10.74
N GLU A 378 -26.43 3.68 11.26
CA GLU A 378 -26.90 2.53 10.49
C GLU A 378 -27.93 2.91 9.42
N LEU A 379 -28.19 2.02 8.46
CA LEU A 379 -29.14 2.29 7.37
C LEU A 379 -30.54 2.67 7.88
N ASN A 380 -31.02 2.00 8.92
CA ASN A 380 -32.33 2.26 9.55
C ASN A 380 -32.33 3.46 10.52
N GLU A 381 -31.16 4.03 10.83
CA GLU A 381 -30.99 5.19 11.71
C GLU A 381 -30.75 6.49 10.93
N GLN A 382 -30.67 6.41 9.60
CA GLN A 382 -30.37 7.56 8.76
C GLN A 382 -31.39 8.68 9.00
N ARG A 383 -30.87 9.88 9.22
CA ARG A 383 -31.65 11.10 9.35
C ARG A 383 -31.62 11.86 8.02
N PRO A 384 -32.60 12.75 7.76
CA PRO A 384 -32.54 13.65 6.62
C PRO A 384 -31.20 14.36 6.53
N GLY A 385 -30.53 14.21 5.39
CA GLY A 385 -29.18 14.72 5.17
C GLY A 385 -28.71 14.48 3.75
N PHE A 386 -27.57 15.06 3.39
CA PHE A 386 -27.05 15.04 2.03
C PHE A 386 -25.60 14.54 2.01
N LEU A 387 -25.28 13.75 0.99
CA LEU A 387 -23.92 13.42 0.59
C LEU A 387 -23.72 13.94 -0.83
N LEU A 388 -22.64 14.68 -1.07
CA LEU A 388 -22.27 15.10 -2.42
C LEU A 388 -20.97 14.43 -2.80
N VAL A 389 -20.99 13.74 -3.93
CA VAL A 389 -19.83 13.18 -4.60
C VAL A 389 -19.41 14.16 -5.70
N SER A 390 -18.13 14.53 -5.72
CA SER A 390 -17.57 15.39 -6.77
C SER A 390 -17.52 14.68 -8.13
N ALA A 391 -17.14 15.40 -9.18
CA ALA A 391 -16.57 14.80 -10.37
C ALA A 391 -15.27 14.02 -10.04
N CYS A 392 -14.89 13.09 -10.91
CA CYS A 392 -13.64 12.35 -10.82
C CYS A 392 -12.44 13.29 -11.03
N GLY A 393 -11.33 13.01 -10.37
CA GLY A 393 -10.07 13.69 -10.64
C GLY A 393 -8.94 13.14 -9.80
N THR A 394 -7.76 13.75 -9.93
CA THR A 394 -6.61 13.36 -9.12
C THR A 394 -6.82 13.74 -7.66
N VAL A 395 -6.29 12.94 -6.74
CA VAL A 395 -6.42 13.22 -5.30
C VAL A 395 -5.83 14.59 -4.94
N ALA A 396 -4.69 14.96 -5.52
CA ALA A 396 -4.07 16.26 -5.31
C ALA A 396 -4.99 17.42 -5.75
N GLU A 397 -5.60 17.32 -6.93
CA GLU A 397 -6.53 18.33 -7.44
C GLU A 397 -7.81 18.40 -6.61
N LEU A 398 -8.44 17.28 -6.29
CA LEU A 398 -9.69 17.22 -5.51
C LEU A 398 -9.52 17.83 -4.11
N LEU A 399 -8.34 17.66 -3.53
CA LEU A 399 -8.01 18.21 -2.22
C LEU A 399 -7.45 19.64 -2.28
N SER A 400 -7.23 20.19 -3.48
CA SER A 400 -6.73 21.55 -3.67
C SER A 400 -7.71 22.63 -3.16
N PRO A 401 -7.22 23.85 -2.87
CA PRO A 401 -8.08 24.99 -2.55
C PRO A 401 -9.07 25.34 -3.67
N ALA A 402 -8.68 25.15 -4.95
CA ALA A 402 -9.53 25.44 -6.10
C ALA A 402 -10.71 24.47 -6.18
N ALA A 403 -10.45 23.16 -6.08
CA ALA A 403 -11.51 22.15 -6.06
C ALA A 403 -12.45 22.32 -4.86
N ARG A 404 -11.94 22.72 -3.69
CA ARG A 404 -12.78 23.06 -2.54
C ARG A 404 -13.79 24.17 -2.85
N ARG A 405 -13.34 25.23 -3.53
CA ARG A 405 -14.23 26.35 -3.91
C ARG A 405 -15.29 25.89 -4.89
N ARG A 406 -14.90 25.13 -5.93
CA ARG A 406 -15.84 24.54 -6.89
C ARG A 406 -16.86 23.66 -6.19
N PHE A 407 -16.41 22.71 -5.36
CA PHE A 407 -17.29 21.83 -4.60
C PHE A 407 -18.27 22.60 -3.69
N ALA A 408 -17.83 23.68 -3.04
CA ALA A 408 -18.69 24.51 -2.20
C ALA A 408 -19.68 25.38 -2.99
N VAL A 409 -19.43 25.66 -4.28
CA VAL A 409 -20.39 26.29 -5.19
C VAL A 409 -21.43 25.26 -5.60
N THR A 410 -21.00 24.13 -6.18
CA THR A 410 -21.85 23.00 -6.57
C THR A 410 -22.78 22.59 -5.43
N TRP A 411 -22.24 22.39 -4.23
CA TRP A 411 -23.04 22.07 -3.04
C TRP A 411 -24.17 23.06 -2.76
N ARG A 412 -23.90 24.37 -2.88
CA ARG A 412 -24.89 25.41 -2.61
C ARG A 412 -25.96 25.45 -3.68
N ASP A 413 -25.57 25.25 -4.93
CA ASP A 413 -26.48 25.33 -6.06
C ASP A 413 -27.40 24.10 -6.10
N ASP A 414 -26.83 22.89 -5.99
CA ASP A 414 -27.55 21.62 -5.97
C ASP A 414 -28.57 21.55 -4.81
N ILE A 415 -28.20 21.98 -3.60
CA ILE A 415 -29.12 21.99 -2.45
C ILE A 415 -30.22 23.04 -2.60
N ARG A 416 -29.89 24.23 -3.11
CA ARG A 416 -30.91 25.27 -3.32
C ARG A 416 -31.95 24.81 -4.32
N GLU A 417 -31.53 24.09 -5.34
CA GLU A 417 -32.41 23.56 -6.35
C GLU A 417 -33.33 22.48 -5.79
N LEU A 418 -32.80 21.54 -4.98
CA LEU A 418 -33.63 20.55 -4.29
C LEU A 418 -34.71 21.17 -3.40
N HIS A 419 -34.43 22.31 -2.76
CA HIS A 419 -35.41 23.01 -1.92
C HIS A 419 -36.45 23.82 -2.72
N ARG A 420 -36.28 23.98 -4.04
CA ARG A 420 -37.26 24.65 -4.91
C ARG A 420 -38.28 23.67 -5.50
N LEU A 421 -37.91 22.40 -5.60
CA LEU A 421 -38.77 21.28 -6.00
C LEU A 421 -39.59 20.81 -4.79
#